data_AF-A0A976FH30-F1
#
_entry.id   AF-A0A976FH30-F1
#
_cell.length_a   1.000
_cell.length_b   1.000
_cell.length_c   1.000
_cell.angle_alpha   90.00
_cell.angle_beta   90.00
_cell.angle_gamma   90.00
#
_symmetry.space_group_name_H-M   'P 1'
#
loop_
_entity.id
_entity.type
_entity.pdbx_description
1 polymer ?
#
loop_
_entity_poly.entity_id
_entity_poly.type
_entity_poly.pdbx_seq_one_letter_code
_entity_poly.pdbx_strand_id
1 'polypeptide(L)'
;MCLETILKRVNFQFSISYKFVDKLGEIEACESEFAAYCCQCENDNPVAIRNSCRKCLGSYVYSLYVKRITARQYGFTGKLSEVIESERHNSCIEYKWCEWGPLESYMLPTFGSKMGWLRHTARLNTRRDKKQYFRSLQSKVGPEVAAIIKQAKFRKKSMAELYKCRTRCFRIKAKMEERGFPFEPISDSCKKYITDGTGSVEEVIQSVADTMT
;
A
#
# COMPACT_ATOMS: atom_id res chain seq x y z
N MET A 1 -10.85 19.64 21.78
CA MET A 1 -10.14 18.33 21.71
C MET A 1 -8.74 18.60 21.16
N CYS A 2 -7.73 18.52 22.02
CA CYS A 2 -6.43 19.17 21.89
C CYS A 2 -5.59 18.67 20.70
N LEU A 3 -4.96 19.60 19.98
CA LEU A 3 -3.96 19.35 18.93
C LEU A 3 -2.86 18.36 19.38
N GLU A 4 -2.56 18.29 20.67
CA GLU A 4 -1.59 17.36 21.25
C GLU A 4 -1.95 15.87 21.06
N THR A 5 -3.24 15.51 21.07
CA THR A 5 -3.69 14.12 20.83
C THR A 5 -3.54 13.74 19.36
N ILE A 6 -3.71 14.71 18.46
CA ILE A 6 -3.52 14.53 17.01
C ILE A 6 -2.02 14.42 16.68
N LEU A 7 -1.18 15.26 17.28
CA LEU A 7 0.27 15.21 17.09
C LEU A 7 0.90 13.95 17.69
N LYS A 8 0.41 13.46 18.84
CA LYS A 8 0.78 12.13 19.36
C LYS A 8 0.33 11.01 18.41
N ARG A 9 -0.89 11.05 17.85
CA ARG A 9 -1.37 10.04 16.87
C ARG A 9 -0.58 10.05 15.57
N VAL A 10 -0.24 11.21 15.00
CA VAL A 10 0.57 11.32 13.77
C VAL A 10 2.00 10.83 14.01
N ASN A 11 2.67 11.25 15.10
CA ASN A 11 4.02 10.78 15.42
C ASN A 11 4.07 9.29 15.80
N PHE A 12 3.00 8.75 16.38
CA PHE A 12 2.88 7.31 16.69
C PHE A 12 2.67 6.48 15.42
N GLN A 13 1.86 6.95 14.47
CA GLN A 13 1.64 6.29 13.18
C GLN A 13 2.92 6.26 12.32
N PHE A 14 3.74 7.31 12.37
CA PHE A 14 5.06 7.34 11.73
C PHE A 14 6.11 6.48 12.47
N SER A 15 6.09 6.43 13.80
CA SER A 15 7.05 5.61 14.58
C SER A 15 6.78 4.11 14.49
N ILE A 16 5.51 3.69 14.37
CA ILE A 16 5.15 2.27 14.21
C ILE A 16 5.56 1.73 12.84
N SER A 17 5.54 2.56 11.79
CA SER A 17 5.88 2.13 10.43
C SER A 17 7.34 1.67 10.26
N TYR A 18 8.24 2.00 11.19
CA TYR A 18 9.65 1.60 11.16
C TYR A 18 10.02 0.46 12.13
N LYS A 19 9.25 0.25 13.21
CA LYS A 19 9.59 -0.79 14.22
C LYS A 19 8.98 -2.17 13.96
N PHE A 20 8.05 -2.28 13.00
CA PHE A 20 7.23 -3.48 12.81
C PHE A 20 7.58 -4.32 11.55
N VAL A 21 8.72 -4.07 10.92
CA VAL A 21 9.13 -4.81 9.72
C VAL A 21 9.69 -6.21 10.06
N ASP A 22 10.14 -6.46 11.30
CA ASP A 22 10.93 -7.66 11.62
C ASP A 22 10.36 -8.61 12.69
N LYS A 23 9.14 -8.42 13.21
CA LYS A 23 8.54 -9.39 14.15
C LYS A 23 7.09 -9.70 13.77
N LEU A 24 6.90 -10.78 13.00
CA LEU A 24 5.60 -11.35 12.63
C LEU A 24 5.34 -12.71 13.33
N GLY A 25 6.08 -13.02 14.38
CA GLY A 25 5.78 -14.11 15.31
C GLY A 25 5.46 -13.52 16.68
N GLU A 26 4.29 -13.84 17.21
CA GLU A 26 3.83 -13.53 18.58
C GLU A 26 3.48 -12.07 18.86
N ILE A 27 2.23 -11.70 18.53
CA ILE A 27 1.53 -10.59 19.19
C ILE A 27 0.18 -11.13 19.65
N GLU A 28 0.21 -11.81 20.79
CA GLU A 28 -0.96 -11.88 21.66
C GLU A 28 -0.98 -10.58 22.50
N ALA A 29 -2.15 -9.94 22.57
CA ALA A 29 -2.45 -8.78 23.41
C ALA A 29 -1.98 -7.36 22.97
N CYS A 30 -2.28 -6.94 21.73
CA CYS A 30 -2.64 -5.53 21.52
C CYS A 30 -3.68 -5.37 20.39
N GLU A 31 -4.92 -5.79 20.66
CA GLU A 31 -6.00 -5.76 19.66
C GLU A 31 -6.47 -4.33 19.31
N SER A 32 -6.20 -3.35 20.17
CA SER A 32 -6.57 -1.94 19.98
C SER A 32 -5.69 -1.19 18.98
N GLU A 33 -4.48 -1.69 18.68
CA GLU A 33 -3.52 -0.99 17.81
C GLU A 33 -3.70 -1.29 16.32
N PHE A 34 -4.49 -2.32 15.97
CA PHE A 34 -4.53 -2.79 14.58
C PHE A 34 -5.51 -2.02 13.70
N ALA A 35 -6.63 -1.52 14.22
CA ALA A 35 -7.66 -0.84 13.42
C ALA A 35 -7.93 0.58 13.90
N ALA A 36 -8.09 1.52 12.97
CA ALA A 36 -8.63 2.83 13.31
C ALA A 36 -10.08 2.65 13.81
N TYR A 37 -10.31 2.92 15.09
CA TYR A 37 -11.62 3.12 15.68
C TYR A 37 -12.15 4.52 15.33
N CYS A 38 -13.47 4.70 15.44
CA CYS A 38 -14.07 6.00 15.17
C CYS A 38 -13.58 7.06 16.16
N CYS A 39 -12.97 8.14 15.68
CA CYS A 39 -12.44 9.20 16.53
C CYS A 39 -13.50 9.98 17.31
N GLN A 40 -14.78 9.92 16.92
CA GLN A 40 -15.85 10.69 17.57
C GLN A 40 -16.48 9.96 18.75
N CYS A 41 -16.66 8.64 18.64
CA CYS A 41 -17.30 7.84 19.68
C CYS A 41 -16.34 6.85 20.36
N GLU A 42 -15.07 6.82 19.92
CA GLU A 42 -13.97 6.03 20.50
C GLU A 42 -14.34 4.56 20.78
N ASN A 43 -15.17 3.98 19.90
CA ASN A 43 -15.64 2.60 20.05
C ASN A 43 -15.17 1.72 18.90
N ASP A 44 -15.46 0.42 19.03
CA ASP A 44 -15.04 -0.61 18.07
C ASP A 44 -15.80 -0.55 16.73
N ASN A 45 -16.45 0.57 16.39
CA ASN A 45 -17.03 0.73 15.05
C ASN A 45 -15.90 0.93 14.03
N PRO A 46 -15.90 0.17 12.93
CA PRO A 46 -14.97 0.41 11.84
C PRO A 46 -15.05 1.86 11.33
N VAL A 47 -13.93 2.40 10.86
CA VAL A 47 -13.87 3.74 10.26
C VAL A 47 -14.31 3.67 8.80
N ALA A 48 -15.32 4.48 8.45
CA ALA A 48 -15.86 4.61 7.10
C ALA A 48 -15.15 5.71 6.30
N ILE A 49 -15.24 6.96 6.77
CA ILE A 49 -14.73 8.13 6.08
C ILE A 49 -14.26 9.16 7.11
N ARG A 50 -13.18 9.91 6.82
CA ARG A 50 -12.62 10.96 7.70
C ARG A 50 -12.47 10.51 9.16
N ASN A 51 -11.96 9.31 9.39
CA ASN A 51 -11.77 8.73 10.73
C ASN A 51 -13.07 8.61 11.56
N SER A 52 -14.23 8.59 10.90
CA SER A 52 -15.54 8.46 11.54
C SER A 52 -16.23 7.18 11.07
N CYS A 53 -16.90 6.49 11.99
CA CYS A 53 -17.81 5.40 11.64
C CYS A 53 -19.12 5.97 11.10
N ARG A 54 -19.91 5.12 10.44
CA ARG A 54 -21.23 5.50 9.89
C ARG A 54 -22.13 6.20 10.91
N LYS A 55 -22.22 5.68 12.14
CA LYS A 55 -23.09 6.24 13.21
C LYS A 55 -22.71 7.67 13.58
N CYS A 56 -21.44 8.02 13.41
CA CYS A 56 -20.88 9.33 13.70
C CYS A 56 -20.86 10.25 12.47
N LEU A 57 -21.30 9.79 11.30
CA LEU A 57 -21.44 10.66 10.14
C LEU A 57 -22.66 11.55 10.36
N GLY A 58 -22.41 12.82 10.70
CA GLY A 58 -23.47 13.80 10.99
C GLY A 58 -24.29 14.25 9.78
N SER A 59 -23.93 13.85 8.54
CA SER A 59 -24.73 14.13 7.35
C SER A 59 -25.62 12.95 7.02
N TYR A 60 -26.92 13.20 6.89
CA TYR A 60 -27.95 12.21 6.56
C TYR A 60 -27.61 11.41 5.29
N VAL A 61 -27.09 12.08 4.26
CA VAL A 61 -26.72 11.41 2.99
C VAL A 61 -25.52 10.49 3.19
N TYR A 62 -24.49 10.93 3.92
CA TYR A 62 -23.30 10.11 4.18
C TYR A 62 -23.57 8.98 5.19
N SER A 63 -24.56 9.14 6.08
CA SER A 63 -24.97 8.09 7.02
C SER A 63 -25.86 7.02 6.39
N LEU A 64 -26.54 7.33 5.28
CA LEU A 64 -27.40 6.40 4.55
C LEU A 64 -26.67 5.69 3.42
N TYR A 65 -25.85 6.42 2.67
CA TYR A 65 -25.24 5.90 1.45
C TYR A 65 -23.71 5.91 1.48
N VAL A 66 -23.14 4.92 0.80
CA VAL A 66 -21.71 4.65 0.67
C VAL A 66 -21.31 4.60 -0.80
N LYS A 67 -20.20 5.25 -1.15
CA LYS A 67 -19.57 5.09 -2.46
C LYS A 67 -18.69 3.84 -2.47
N ARG A 68 -18.43 3.26 -3.63
CA ARG A 68 -17.51 2.11 -3.76
C ARG A 68 -16.13 2.31 -3.11
N ILE A 69 -15.56 3.51 -3.24
CA ILE A 69 -14.27 3.84 -2.63
C ILE A 69 -14.38 3.80 -1.10
N THR A 70 -15.45 4.38 -0.55
CA THR A 70 -15.72 4.38 0.89
C THR A 70 -16.00 2.98 1.42
N ALA A 71 -16.76 2.14 0.69
CA ALA A 71 -16.99 0.75 1.07
C ALA A 71 -15.67 -0.04 1.16
N ARG A 72 -14.76 0.18 0.19
CA ARG A 72 -13.40 -0.39 0.25
C ARG A 72 -12.62 0.12 1.46
N GLN A 73 -12.70 1.40 1.79
CA GLN A 73 -12.09 1.95 3.01
C GLN A 73 -12.63 1.28 4.27
N TYR A 74 -13.94 0.99 4.29
CA TYR A 74 -14.64 0.25 5.34
C TYR A 74 -14.38 -1.27 5.35
N GLY A 75 -13.42 -1.74 4.55
CA GLY A 75 -12.95 -3.12 4.53
C GLY A 75 -13.59 -4.01 3.47
N PHE A 76 -14.56 -3.54 2.68
CA PHE A 76 -15.21 -4.37 1.67
C PHE A 76 -14.30 -4.62 0.45
N THR A 77 -14.11 -5.87 0.06
CA THR A 77 -13.30 -6.26 -1.11
C THR A 77 -14.08 -6.92 -2.23
N GLY A 78 -15.36 -7.23 -2.04
CA GLY A 78 -16.22 -7.90 -3.01
C GLY A 78 -16.70 -7.00 -4.16
N LYS A 79 -17.62 -7.54 -4.97
CA LYS A 79 -18.36 -6.74 -5.95
C LYS A 79 -19.59 -6.16 -5.25
N LEU A 80 -19.83 -4.86 -5.38
CA LEU A 80 -20.97 -4.22 -4.71
C LEU A 80 -22.32 -4.84 -5.11
N SER A 81 -22.42 -5.34 -6.34
CA SER A 81 -23.60 -6.07 -6.84
C SER A 81 -23.91 -7.37 -6.08
N GLU A 82 -22.96 -7.91 -5.31
CA GLU A 82 -23.17 -9.09 -4.45
C GLU A 82 -23.92 -8.75 -3.16
N VAL A 83 -23.99 -7.47 -2.81
CA VAL A 83 -24.47 -7.00 -1.50
C VAL A 83 -25.58 -5.96 -1.63
N ILE A 84 -25.70 -5.31 -2.79
CA ILE A 84 -26.61 -4.18 -3.00
C ILE A 84 -27.54 -4.48 -4.16
N GLU A 85 -28.83 -4.58 -3.83
CA GLU A 85 -29.92 -4.88 -4.77
C GLU A 85 -30.38 -3.65 -5.58
N SER A 86 -30.09 -2.43 -5.10
CA SER A 86 -30.49 -1.19 -5.78
C SER A 86 -29.33 -0.20 -5.90
N GLU A 87 -28.95 0.09 -7.15
CA GLU A 87 -28.03 1.17 -7.46
C GLU A 87 -28.83 2.47 -7.65
N ARG A 88 -28.64 3.47 -6.77
CA ARG A 88 -29.17 4.81 -7.04
C ARG A 88 -28.19 5.57 -7.92
N HIS A 89 -28.60 5.82 -9.16
CA HIS A 89 -27.95 6.82 -10.01
C HIS A 89 -28.32 8.21 -9.50
N ASN A 90 -27.32 9.00 -9.09
CA ASN A 90 -27.51 10.42 -8.87
C ASN A 90 -27.25 11.13 -10.22
N SER A 91 -28.25 11.82 -10.76
CA SER A 91 -28.17 12.51 -12.06
C SER A 91 -27.12 13.61 -12.12
N CYS A 92 -26.64 14.11 -10.97
CA CYS A 92 -25.65 15.19 -10.91
C CYS A 92 -24.21 14.68 -10.80
N ILE A 93 -23.99 13.42 -10.44
CA ILE A 93 -22.65 12.88 -10.26
C ILE A 93 -22.65 11.40 -10.62
N GLU A 94 -21.87 10.98 -11.62
CA GLU A 94 -21.71 9.60 -12.12
C GLU A 94 -21.20 8.56 -11.09
N TYR A 95 -21.33 8.83 -9.79
CA TYR A 95 -20.96 7.90 -8.74
C TYR A 95 -22.13 7.01 -8.37
N LYS A 96 -21.89 5.70 -8.40
CA LYS A 96 -22.78 4.70 -7.83
C LYS A 96 -22.74 4.79 -6.30
N TRP A 97 -23.91 5.01 -5.71
CA TRP A 97 -24.13 5.01 -4.25
C TRP A 97 -24.91 3.77 -3.85
N CYS A 98 -24.60 3.26 -2.67
CA CYS A 98 -25.17 2.04 -2.13
C CYS A 98 -25.59 2.27 -0.68
N GLU A 99 -26.57 1.55 -0.15
CA GLU A 99 -26.95 1.70 1.25
C GLU A 99 -25.94 1.04 2.19
N TRP A 100 -25.74 1.63 3.36
CA TRP A 100 -24.87 1.05 4.38
C TRP A 100 -25.43 -0.21 5.02
N GLY A 101 -26.76 -0.30 5.17
CA GLY A 101 -27.44 -1.41 5.85
C GLY A 101 -27.05 -2.78 5.27
N PRO A 102 -27.25 -3.01 3.96
CA PRO A 102 -26.85 -4.26 3.31
C PRO A 102 -25.35 -4.55 3.46
N LEU A 103 -24.50 -3.52 3.39
CA LEU A 103 -23.06 -3.68 3.59
C LEU A 103 -22.72 -4.15 5.01
N GLU A 104 -23.30 -3.55 6.05
CA GLU A 104 -23.07 -3.97 7.43
C GLU A 104 -23.61 -5.39 7.69
N SER A 105 -24.80 -5.70 7.15
CA SER A 105 -25.40 -7.04 7.20
C SER A 105 -24.55 -8.11 6.52
N TYR A 106 -23.80 -7.75 5.47
CA TYR A 106 -22.83 -8.66 4.84
C TYR A 106 -21.55 -8.81 5.66
N MET A 107 -20.98 -7.70 6.13
CA MET A 107 -19.65 -7.70 6.76
C MET A 107 -19.66 -8.38 8.14
N LEU A 108 -20.71 -8.18 8.94
CA LEU A 108 -20.77 -8.75 10.30
C LEU A 108 -20.72 -10.30 10.31
N PRO A 109 -21.55 -11.03 9.54
CA PRO A 109 -21.44 -12.49 9.43
C PRO A 109 -20.15 -12.92 8.75
N THR A 110 -19.70 -12.22 7.69
CA THR A 110 -18.49 -12.57 6.93
C THR A 110 -17.24 -12.62 7.81
N PHE A 111 -17.15 -11.73 8.81
CA PHE A 111 -16.02 -11.69 9.73
C PHE A 111 -16.35 -12.22 11.13
N GLY A 112 -17.54 -12.80 11.32
CA GLY A 112 -18.04 -13.42 12.54
C GLY A 112 -18.31 -12.47 13.72
N SER A 113 -17.61 -11.34 13.78
CA SER A 113 -17.77 -10.33 14.82
C SER A 113 -17.28 -8.97 14.34
N LYS A 114 -17.68 -7.94 15.08
CA LYS A 114 -17.18 -6.58 14.88
C LYS A 114 -15.66 -6.47 15.04
N MET A 115 -15.09 -7.18 16.02
CA MET A 115 -13.64 -7.27 16.21
C MET A 115 -12.95 -8.00 15.06
N GLY A 116 -13.54 -9.09 14.56
CA GLY A 116 -13.06 -9.79 13.36
C GLY A 116 -13.02 -8.85 12.14
N TRP A 117 -14.05 -8.02 11.98
CA TRP A 117 -14.09 -7.01 10.94
C TRP A 117 -13.01 -5.92 11.12
N LEU A 118 -12.82 -5.40 12.33
CA LEU A 118 -11.74 -4.45 12.60
C LEU A 118 -10.36 -5.04 12.25
N ARG A 119 -10.07 -6.28 12.66
CA ARG A 119 -8.84 -7.00 12.30
C ARG A 119 -8.68 -7.16 10.78
N HIS A 120 -9.77 -7.36 10.04
CA HIS A 120 -9.74 -7.39 8.59
C HIS A 120 -9.34 -6.03 7.99
N THR A 121 -10.01 -4.96 8.43
CA THR A 121 -9.75 -3.58 7.98
C THR A 121 -8.31 -3.16 8.29
N ALA A 122 -7.80 -3.50 9.47
CA ALA A 122 -6.41 -3.32 9.88
C ALA A 122 -5.41 -3.91 8.89
N ARG A 123 -5.59 -5.19 8.54
CA ARG A 123 -4.74 -5.92 7.60
C ARG A 123 -4.79 -5.29 6.21
N LEU A 124 -5.98 -4.84 5.77
CA LEU A 124 -6.13 -4.14 4.50
C LEU A 124 -5.41 -2.80 4.47
N ASN A 125 -5.54 -1.98 5.51
CA ASN A 125 -4.85 -0.70 5.60
C ASN A 125 -3.33 -0.89 5.62
N THR A 126 -2.82 -1.82 6.42
CA THR A 126 -1.39 -2.20 6.41
C THR A 126 -0.90 -2.57 5.00
N ARG A 127 -1.69 -3.32 4.23
CA ARG A 127 -1.35 -3.66 2.84
C ARG A 127 -1.35 -2.44 1.92
N ARG A 128 -2.31 -1.52 2.10
CA ARG A 128 -2.38 -0.25 1.35
C ARG A 128 -1.19 0.65 1.66
N ASP A 129 -0.85 0.79 2.93
CA ASP A 129 0.26 1.63 3.39
C ASP A 129 1.59 1.10 2.87
N LYS A 130 1.82 -0.23 2.96
CA LYS A 130 3.00 -0.87 2.36
C LYS A 130 3.09 -0.61 0.85
N LYS A 131 1.96 -0.68 0.13
CA LYS A 131 1.90 -0.42 -1.31
C LYS A 131 2.17 1.05 -1.63
N GLN A 132 1.61 1.97 -0.85
CA GLN A 132 1.81 3.42 -1.01
C GLN A 132 3.25 3.82 -0.70
N TYR A 133 3.81 3.30 0.39
CA TYR A 133 5.22 3.45 0.73
C TYR A 133 6.10 2.97 -0.42
N PHE A 134 5.91 1.74 -0.91
CA PHE A 134 6.69 1.22 -2.04
C PHE A 134 6.56 2.08 -3.31
N ARG A 135 5.38 2.60 -3.62
CA ARG A 135 5.20 3.55 -4.74
C ARG A 135 5.98 4.85 -4.52
N SER A 136 5.96 5.40 -3.30
CA SER A 136 6.72 6.61 -2.96
C SER A 136 8.23 6.38 -3.01
N LEU A 137 8.70 5.17 -2.68
CA LEU A 137 10.09 4.78 -2.83
C LEU A 137 10.50 4.75 -4.31
N GLN A 138 9.66 4.12 -5.16
CA GLN A 138 9.89 4.05 -6.59
C GLN A 138 9.94 5.42 -7.25
N SER A 139 9.08 6.36 -6.84
CA SER A 139 9.10 7.72 -7.40
C SER A 139 10.42 8.46 -7.09
N LYS A 140 11.06 8.17 -5.95
CA LYS A 140 12.33 8.80 -5.55
C LYS A 140 13.54 8.29 -6.34
N VAL A 141 13.52 7.04 -6.81
CA VAL A 141 14.64 6.49 -7.61
C VAL A 141 14.53 6.78 -9.10
N GLY A 142 13.38 7.26 -9.59
CA GLY A 142 13.12 7.55 -11.00
C GLY A 142 12.54 6.36 -11.76
N PRO A 143 11.85 6.61 -12.89
CA PRO A 143 11.06 5.61 -13.61
C PRO A 143 11.91 4.46 -14.19
N GLU A 144 13.10 4.77 -14.69
CA GLU A 144 14.02 3.79 -15.27
C GLU A 144 14.45 2.74 -14.24
N VAL A 145 14.99 3.18 -13.09
CA VAL A 145 15.42 2.30 -12.00
C VAL A 145 14.23 1.55 -11.40
N ALA A 146 13.07 2.21 -11.29
CA ALA A 146 11.84 1.56 -10.81
C ALA A 146 11.37 0.42 -11.73
N ALA A 147 11.53 0.55 -13.05
CA ALA A 147 11.21 -0.49 -14.02
C ALA A 147 12.12 -1.72 -13.84
N ILE A 148 13.43 -1.50 -13.67
CA ILE A 148 14.42 -2.56 -13.43
C ILE A 148 14.12 -3.31 -12.12
N ILE A 149 13.87 -2.57 -11.03
CA ILE A 149 13.48 -3.13 -9.74
C ILE A 149 12.24 -4.02 -9.87
N LYS A 150 11.25 -3.57 -10.65
CA LYS A 150 10.00 -4.32 -10.90
C LYS A 150 10.27 -5.59 -11.70
N GLN A 151 11.07 -5.52 -12.77
CA GLN A 151 11.43 -6.67 -13.60
C GLN A 151 12.26 -7.70 -12.80
N ALA A 152 13.20 -7.25 -11.98
CA ALA A 152 14.04 -8.10 -11.15
C ALA A 152 13.31 -8.68 -9.92
N LYS A 153 12.01 -8.40 -9.75
CA LYS A 153 11.20 -8.81 -8.59
C LYS A 153 11.88 -8.48 -7.26
N PHE A 154 12.59 -7.36 -7.20
CA PHE A 154 13.44 -6.99 -6.07
C PHE A 154 12.59 -6.76 -4.80
N ARG A 155 12.94 -7.47 -3.73
CA ARG A 155 12.14 -7.52 -2.49
C ARG A 155 12.63 -6.60 -1.36
N LYS A 156 13.82 -6.01 -1.50
CA LYS A 156 14.42 -5.11 -0.48
C LYS A 156 13.73 -3.74 -0.48
N LYS A 157 13.52 -3.16 0.70
CA LYS A 157 12.49 -2.12 0.95
C LYS A 157 13.01 -0.84 1.58
N SER A 158 14.28 -0.75 1.95
CA SER A 158 14.79 0.49 2.53
C SER A 158 15.13 1.52 1.45
N MET A 159 14.97 2.81 1.77
CA MET A 159 15.43 3.90 0.90
C MET A 159 16.93 3.79 0.59
N ALA A 160 17.75 3.40 1.56
CA ALA A 160 19.20 3.27 1.41
C ALA A 160 19.58 2.21 0.37
N GLU A 161 18.92 1.04 0.40
CA GLU A 161 19.14 -0.02 -0.59
C GLU A 161 18.74 0.44 -1.99
N LEU A 162 17.62 1.16 -2.11
CA LEU A 162 17.15 1.69 -3.38
C LEU A 162 18.09 2.75 -3.98
N TYR A 163 18.69 3.60 -3.15
CA TYR A 163 19.74 4.51 -3.61
C TYR A 163 20.99 3.75 -4.08
N LYS A 164 21.40 2.67 -3.39
CA LYS A 164 22.49 1.81 -3.87
C LYS A 164 22.17 1.20 -5.24
N CYS A 165 20.94 0.70 -5.44
CA CYS A 165 20.50 0.19 -6.74
C CYS A 165 20.57 1.28 -7.82
N ARG A 166 20.08 2.49 -7.51
CA ARG A 166 20.15 3.64 -8.42
C ARG A 166 21.59 3.95 -8.81
N THR A 167 22.51 4.04 -7.85
CA THR A 167 23.93 4.30 -8.11
C THR A 167 24.55 3.22 -9.00
N ARG A 168 24.28 1.94 -8.74
CA ARG A 168 24.79 0.84 -9.56
C ARG A 168 24.24 0.88 -10.99
N CYS A 169 22.94 1.17 -11.15
CA CYS A 169 22.29 1.32 -12.45
C CYS A 169 22.96 2.42 -13.29
N PHE A 170 23.18 3.60 -12.71
CA PHE A 170 23.86 4.68 -13.43
C PHE A 170 25.32 4.35 -13.75
N ARG A 171 26.03 3.68 -12.84
CA ARG A 171 27.41 3.26 -13.06
C ARG A 171 27.54 2.31 -14.24
N ILE A 172 26.69 1.30 -14.32
CA ILE A 172 26.77 0.33 -15.43
C ILE A 172 26.28 0.93 -16.75
N LYS A 173 25.23 1.76 -16.71
CA LYS A 173 24.74 2.47 -17.89
C LYS A 173 25.82 3.35 -18.51
N ALA A 174 26.47 4.19 -17.70
CA ALA A 174 27.58 5.04 -18.17
C ALA A 174 28.71 4.20 -18.80
N LYS A 175 29.05 3.05 -18.19
CA LYS A 175 30.10 2.18 -18.71
C LYS A 175 29.72 1.43 -19.99
N MET A 176 28.43 1.09 -20.18
CA MET A 176 27.94 0.54 -21.45
C MET A 176 27.97 1.60 -22.56
N GLU A 177 27.51 2.83 -22.25
CA GLU A 177 27.55 3.97 -23.17
C GLU A 177 29.00 4.30 -23.59
N GLU A 178 29.96 4.31 -22.66
CA GLU A 178 31.39 4.47 -22.95
C GLU A 178 31.94 3.44 -23.95
N ARG A 179 31.38 2.22 -23.97
CA ARG A 179 31.78 1.15 -24.89
C ARG A 179 30.91 1.05 -26.14
N GLY A 180 29.96 1.98 -26.32
CA GLY A 180 29.06 2.00 -27.47
C GLY A 180 27.97 0.93 -27.44
N PHE A 181 27.73 0.28 -26.29
CA PHE A 181 26.66 -0.71 -26.16
C PHE A 181 25.35 -0.04 -25.72
N PRO A 182 24.20 -0.41 -26.32
CA PRO A 182 22.91 0.03 -25.82
C PRO A 182 22.67 -0.54 -24.41
N PHE A 183 22.26 0.32 -23.48
CA PHE A 183 21.92 -0.12 -22.13
C PHE A 183 20.53 -0.78 -22.13
N GLU A 184 20.51 -2.11 -22.15
CA GLU A 184 19.31 -2.90 -21.93
C GLU A 184 19.43 -3.75 -20.65
N PRO A 185 18.61 -3.49 -19.61
CA PRO A 185 18.68 -4.20 -18.33
C PRO A 185 18.02 -5.59 -18.38
N ILE A 186 18.19 -6.31 -19.50
CA ILE A 186 17.49 -7.56 -19.76
C ILE A 186 18.29 -8.76 -19.24
N SER A 187 19.63 -8.68 -19.25
CA SER A 187 20.47 -9.78 -18.79
C SER A 187 20.34 -10.01 -17.27
N ASP A 188 20.34 -11.28 -16.86
CA ASP A 188 20.24 -11.64 -15.45
C ASP A 188 21.46 -11.19 -14.65
N SER A 189 22.63 -11.10 -15.28
CA SER A 189 23.85 -10.51 -14.71
C SER A 189 23.66 -9.03 -14.38
N CYS A 190 23.07 -8.25 -15.30
CA CYS A 190 22.77 -6.83 -15.08
C CYS A 190 21.75 -6.63 -13.96
N LYS A 191 20.68 -7.44 -13.94
CA LYS A 191 19.69 -7.40 -12.87
C LYS A 191 20.33 -7.69 -11.51
N LYS A 192 21.08 -8.79 -11.38
CA LYS A 192 21.77 -9.19 -10.13
C LYS A 192 22.77 -8.16 -9.64
N TYR A 193 23.55 -7.56 -10.55
CA TYR A 193 24.48 -6.50 -10.19
C TYR A 193 23.72 -5.28 -9.65
N ILE A 194 22.68 -4.82 -10.34
CA ILE A 194 21.90 -3.66 -9.91
C ILE A 194 21.22 -3.92 -8.56
N THR A 195 20.56 -5.07 -8.39
CA THR A 195 19.78 -5.40 -7.19
C THR A 195 20.64 -5.75 -6.00
N ASP A 196 21.57 -6.68 -6.18
CA ASP A 196 22.28 -7.32 -5.08
C ASP A 196 23.72 -6.83 -4.97
N GLY A 197 24.26 -6.25 -6.05
CA GLY A 197 25.67 -5.86 -6.12
C GLY A 197 26.59 -7.05 -6.37
N THR A 198 26.05 -8.14 -6.88
CA THR A 198 26.80 -9.35 -7.20
C THR A 198 27.54 -9.16 -8.53
N GLY A 199 28.84 -9.44 -8.53
CA GLY A 199 29.72 -9.31 -9.69
C GLY A 199 30.35 -7.92 -9.86
N SER A 200 31.22 -7.81 -10.85
CA SER A 200 31.86 -6.54 -11.24
C SER A 200 31.13 -5.88 -12.42
N VAL A 201 31.38 -4.59 -12.65
CA VAL A 201 30.79 -3.88 -13.81
C VAL A 201 31.32 -4.49 -15.12
N GLU A 202 32.59 -4.86 -15.09
CA GLU A 202 33.34 -5.43 -16.20
C GLU A 202 32.76 -6.79 -16.61
N GLU A 203 32.48 -7.67 -15.64
CA GLU A 203 31.81 -8.96 -15.88
C GLU A 203 30.44 -8.81 -16.52
N VAL A 204 29.64 -7.84 -16.06
CA VAL A 204 28.30 -7.64 -16.63
C VAL A 204 28.39 -7.11 -18.05
N ILE A 205 29.32 -6.20 -18.35
CA ILE A 205 29.51 -5.68 -19.70
C ILE A 205 29.98 -6.80 -20.64
N GLN A 206 30.93 -7.63 -20.19
CA GLN A 206 31.38 -8.79 -20.96
C GLN A 206 30.22 -9.74 -21.24
N SER A 207 29.43 -10.07 -20.22
CA SER A 207 28.24 -10.92 -20.36
C SER A 207 27.25 -10.39 -21.39
N VAL A 208 27.07 -9.07 -21.49
CA VAL A 208 26.20 -8.44 -22.51
C VAL A 208 26.84 -8.50 -23.89
N ALA A 209 28.13 -8.21 -24.01
CA ALA A 209 28.86 -8.33 -25.27
C ALA A 209 28.78 -9.77 -25.84
N ASP A 210 28.96 -10.78 -24.98
CA ASP A 210 28.87 -12.20 -25.33
C ASP A 210 27.45 -12.61 -25.76
N THR A 211 26.40 -11.87 -25.37
CA THR A 211 25.03 -12.17 -25.82
C THR A 211 24.67 -11.48 -27.14
N MET A 212 25.47 -10.50 -27.58
CA MET A 212 25.28 -9.78 -28.85
C MET A 212 26.15 -10.32 -29.99
N THR A 213 27.04 -11.27 -29.70
CA THR A 213 27.88 -11.99 -30.68
C THR A 213 27.25 -13.32 -31.04
#